data_AF-A0AAV4GDB9-F1
#
_entry.id   AF-A0AAV4GDB9-F1
#
_cell.length_a   1.000
_cell.length_b   1.000
_cell.length_c   1.000
_cell.angle_alpha   90.00
_cell.angle_beta   90.00
_cell.angle_gamma   90.00
#
_symmetry.space_group_name_H-M   'P 1'
#
loop_
_entity.id
_entity.type
_entity.pdbx_description
1 polymer ?
#
loop_
_entity_poly.entity_id
_entity_poly.type
_entity_poly.pdbx_seq_one_letter_code
_entity_poly.pdbx_strand_id
1 'polypeptide(L)'
;MLCCFKRKKSPEREVQNTASSISNFDSVDSGVLYQKIMGNSNLKQHIDTAQKTGACQLRKLNLKEVPEELQRLSKMLRTVDLSDNKIPQLPPWFVTFASLKNLTMNNCKLLSLPENFGQLRKLEVLSLSGNSLTHLPQSFSNLVNLKTLTVSGNLLTAFPGELLPLQQLDSVDLSSNKITDLPHNMATLQAVEINLNHNQVSVLPESIAQCPRLKVLRLEENSLEISAFTPTILKNSKISLFAVDGNLFDMKSFHHLEGYDEYMERFTATKRKFN
;
A
#
# COMPACT_ATOMS: atom_id res chain seq x y z
N MET A 1 3.51 -62.18 45.50
CA MET A 1 3.45 -60.70 45.52
C MET A 1 2.02 -60.30 45.16
N LEU A 2 1.43 -59.40 45.95
CA LEU A 2 0.02 -58.95 46.10
C LEU A 2 -0.88 -59.03 44.84
N CYS A 3 -2.10 -59.61 44.89
CA CYS A 3 -3.37 -59.17 45.52
C CYS A 3 -4.13 -58.01 44.83
N CYS A 4 -5.36 -58.34 44.39
CA CYS A 4 -6.59 -57.53 44.30
C CYS A 4 -6.70 -56.39 43.27
N PHE A 5 -7.64 -56.51 42.31
CA PHE A 5 -8.89 -55.73 42.31
C PHE A 5 -9.92 -56.35 41.35
N LYS A 6 -11.12 -56.62 41.87
CA LYS A 6 -12.33 -57.07 41.16
C LYS A 6 -13.48 -56.16 41.62
N ARG A 7 -14.46 -55.93 40.73
CA ARG A 7 -15.83 -55.38 40.95
C ARG A 7 -15.92 -53.83 40.98
N LYS A 8 -16.99 -53.16 40.49
CA LYS A 8 -18.36 -53.53 40.09
C LYS A 8 -19.02 -52.38 39.30
N LYS A 9 -20.13 -52.71 38.60
CA LYS A 9 -21.06 -51.87 37.82
C LYS A 9 -21.97 -50.92 38.64
N SER A 10 -22.27 -49.75 38.05
CA SER A 10 -23.54 -48.93 38.00
C SER A 10 -24.15 -48.34 39.30
N PRO A 11 -25.13 -47.39 39.30
CA PRO A 11 -25.80 -46.66 38.19
C PRO A 11 -25.99 -45.11 38.39
N GLU A 12 -26.52 -44.48 37.33
CA GLU A 12 -27.42 -43.30 37.21
C GLU A 12 -27.65 -42.35 38.40
N ARG A 13 -27.55 -41.03 38.14
CA ARG A 13 -28.46 -39.99 38.65
C ARG A 13 -28.46 -38.74 37.74
N GLU A 14 -29.64 -38.50 37.17
CA GLU A 14 -30.32 -37.22 36.87
C GLU A 14 -29.50 -35.92 36.87
N VAL A 15 -29.49 -35.25 35.71
CA VAL A 15 -29.75 -33.80 35.65
C VAL A 15 -30.63 -33.51 34.42
N GLN A 16 -31.94 -33.34 34.66
CA GLN A 16 -32.81 -32.54 33.80
C GLN A 16 -32.82 -31.12 34.37
N ASN A 17 -32.51 -30.10 33.56
CA ASN A 17 -33.35 -28.91 33.35
C ASN A 17 -32.60 -27.78 32.64
N THR A 18 -33.20 -27.35 31.52
CA THR A 18 -33.47 -25.94 31.11
C THR A 18 -32.28 -25.01 30.88
N ALA A 19 -32.27 -24.05 29.97
CA ALA A 19 -33.11 -23.64 28.86
C ALA A 19 -32.21 -22.70 28.01
N SER A 20 -32.63 -22.42 26.79
CA SER A 20 -32.38 -21.19 26.03
C SER A 20 -31.45 -20.12 26.62
N SER A 21 -30.40 -19.73 25.89
CA SER A 21 -29.79 -18.39 25.97
C SER A 21 -29.24 -17.98 24.61
N ILE A 22 -30.15 -17.73 23.68
CA ILE A 22 -29.98 -16.65 22.69
C ILE A 22 -30.09 -15.34 23.48
N SER A 23 -29.38 -14.30 23.02
CA SER A 23 -29.32 -12.92 23.55
C SER A 23 -28.46 -12.71 24.80
N ASN A 24 -27.35 -12.00 24.62
CA ASN A 24 -26.92 -10.89 25.49
C ASN A 24 -25.60 -10.31 24.97
N PHE A 25 -25.72 -9.43 23.98
CA PHE A 25 -24.75 -8.35 23.74
C PHE A 25 -25.52 -7.04 23.58
N ASP A 26 -26.46 -6.80 24.50
CA ASP A 26 -27.02 -5.48 24.77
C ASP A 26 -26.42 -5.00 26.09
N SER A 27 -25.35 -4.22 25.96
CA SER A 27 -24.89 -3.16 26.89
C SER A 27 -23.45 -2.79 26.57
N VAL A 28 -23.19 -2.41 25.31
CA VAL A 28 -22.08 -1.48 25.10
C VAL A 28 -22.55 -0.17 25.68
N ASP A 29 -21.89 0.25 26.76
CA ASP A 29 -22.17 1.45 27.53
C ASP A 29 -22.41 2.66 26.60
N SER A 30 -23.68 2.98 26.39
CA SER A 30 -24.13 4.08 25.55
C SER A 30 -23.47 5.40 25.98
N GLY A 31 -23.09 5.56 27.25
CA GLY A 31 -22.47 6.77 27.78
C GLY A 31 -21.09 7.10 27.19
N VAL A 32 -20.25 6.07 26.97
CA VAL A 32 -18.91 6.25 26.37
C VAL A 32 -19.02 6.49 24.85
N LEU A 33 -20.02 5.88 24.21
CA LEU A 33 -20.33 6.10 22.80
C LEU A 33 -20.87 7.52 22.54
N TYR A 34 -21.72 8.05 23.43
CA TYR A 34 -22.24 9.42 23.33
C TYR A 34 -21.14 10.48 23.44
N GLN A 35 -20.09 10.27 24.24
CA GLN A 35 -18.96 11.21 24.33
C GLN A 35 -18.02 11.15 23.12
N LYS A 36 -17.87 9.99 22.44
CA LYS A 36 -17.11 9.89 21.17
C LYS A 36 -17.86 10.47 19.97
N ILE A 37 -19.20 10.40 19.97
CA ILE A 37 -20.06 10.87 18.87
C ILE A 37 -20.32 12.39 18.93
N MET A 38 -20.35 13.01 20.11
CA MET A 38 -20.65 14.45 20.28
C MET A 38 -19.61 15.41 19.68
N GLY A 39 -18.43 14.91 19.27
CA GLY A 39 -17.43 15.69 18.53
C GLY A 39 -17.55 15.64 17.00
N ASN A 40 -18.37 14.74 16.43
CA ASN A 40 -18.49 14.54 14.98
C ASN A 40 -19.93 14.15 14.61
N SER A 41 -20.88 15.07 14.74
CA SER A 41 -22.25 14.94 14.19
C SER A 41 -22.27 14.53 12.70
N ASN A 42 -21.19 14.85 11.98
CA ASN A 42 -20.98 14.50 10.57
C ASN A 42 -20.67 13.01 10.33
N LEU A 43 -20.14 12.27 11.32
CA LEU A 43 -19.75 10.86 11.13
C LEU A 43 -20.95 10.01 10.72
N LYS A 44 -22.09 10.18 11.39
CA LYS A 44 -23.32 9.46 11.04
C LYS A 44 -23.75 9.72 9.60
N GLN A 45 -23.69 10.98 9.15
CA GLN A 45 -24.01 11.34 7.77
C GLN A 45 -23.05 10.69 6.75
N HIS A 46 -21.76 10.59 7.08
CA HIS A 46 -20.78 9.90 6.23
C HIS A 46 -21.07 8.40 6.15
N ILE A 47 -21.46 7.75 7.25
CA ILE A 47 -21.85 6.34 7.28
C ILE A 47 -23.13 6.11 6.45
N ASP A 48 -24.15 6.95 6.63
CA ASP A 48 -25.42 6.85 5.88
C ASP A 48 -25.18 7.04 4.36
N THR A 49 -24.29 7.96 3.98
CA THR A 49 -23.89 8.18 2.59
C THR A 49 -23.12 6.97 2.05
N ALA A 50 -22.21 6.42 2.85
CA ALA A 50 -21.42 5.25 2.48
C ALA A 50 -22.30 4.01 2.28
N GLN A 51 -23.36 3.85 3.06
CA GLN A 51 -24.33 2.78 2.90
C GLN A 51 -25.09 2.86 1.55
N LYS A 52 -25.38 4.09 1.08
CA LYS A 52 -26.10 4.31 -0.19
C LYS A 52 -25.20 4.24 -1.41
N THR A 53 -23.96 4.72 -1.30
CA THR A 53 -23.06 4.94 -2.46
C THR A 53 -21.92 3.94 -2.55
N GLY A 54 -21.59 3.24 -1.47
CA GLY A 54 -20.37 2.43 -1.37
C GLY A 54 -19.09 3.26 -1.26
N ALA A 55 -19.17 4.57 -1.07
CA ALA A 55 -18.04 5.47 -0.89
C ALA A 55 -18.10 6.14 0.49
N CYS A 56 -17.05 5.99 1.30
CA CYS A 56 -16.94 6.59 2.62
C CYS A 56 -15.85 7.65 2.61
N GLN A 57 -16.20 8.90 2.94
CA GLN A 57 -15.27 10.02 3.04
C GLN A 57 -15.21 10.46 4.51
N LEU A 58 -14.07 10.27 5.16
CA LEU A 58 -13.85 10.58 6.57
C LEU A 58 -12.60 11.45 6.74
N ARG A 59 -12.42 12.42 5.85
CA ARG A 59 -11.24 13.26 5.77
C ARG A 59 -11.26 14.38 6.83
N LYS A 60 -10.11 14.69 7.44
CA LYS A 60 -9.93 15.82 8.40
C LYS A 60 -10.87 15.78 9.62
N LEU A 61 -11.23 14.59 10.10
CA LEU A 61 -12.14 14.42 11.24
C LEU A 61 -11.41 14.24 12.58
N ASN A 62 -10.08 14.42 12.60
CA ASN A 62 -9.21 14.19 13.76
C ASN A 62 -9.37 12.79 14.38
N LEU A 63 -9.72 11.80 13.57
CA LEU A 63 -9.89 10.42 14.02
C LEU A 63 -8.57 9.84 14.51
N LYS A 64 -8.61 9.16 15.66
CA LYS A 64 -7.45 8.44 16.21
C LYS A 64 -7.42 6.97 15.81
N GLU A 65 -8.55 6.45 15.36
CA GLU A 65 -8.76 5.08 14.95
C GLU A 65 -9.83 5.04 13.86
N VAL A 66 -9.91 3.94 13.10
CA VAL A 66 -11.01 3.73 12.16
C VAL A 66 -12.27 3.37 12.94
N PRO A 67 -13.40 4.09 12.76
CA PRO A 67 -14.64 3.79 13.47
C PRO A 67 -15.14 2.36 13.17
N GLU A 68 -15.52 1.62 14.21
CA GLU A 68 -15.98 0.22 14.10
C GLU A 68 -17.27 0.09 13.26
N GLU A 69 -18.06 1.16 13.17
CA GLU A 69 -19.27 1.21 12.36
C GLU A 69 -18.99 0.93 10.87
N LEU A 70 -17.79 1.25 10.37
CA LEU A 70 -17.41 0.93 8.99
C LEU A 70 -17.32 -0.57 8.76
N GLN A 71 -17.03 -1.37 9.79
CA GLN A 71 -16.94 -2.83 9.66
C GLN A 71 -18.26 -3.44 9.17
N ARG A 72 -19.40 -2.85 9.56
CA ARG A 72 -20.74 -3.28 9.11
C ARG A 72 -20.95 -3.05 7.60
N LEU A 73 -20.22 -2.10 7.01
CA LEU A 73 -20.27 -1.79 5.58
C LEU A 73 -19.20 -2.55 4.77
N SER A 74 -18.47 -3.48 5.39
CA SER A 74 -17.34 -4.21 4.79
C SER A 74 -17.60 -4.80 3.40
N LYS A 75 -18.81 -5.30 3.17
CA LYS A 75 -19.18 -5.96 1.91
C LYS A 75 -19.47 -4.99 0.76
N MET A 76 -19.83 -3.74 1.06
CA MET A 76 -20.33 -2.78 0.07
C MET A 76 -19.37 -1.63 -0.25
N LEU A 77 -18.43 -1.30 0.66
CA LEU A 77 -17.49 -0.21 0.42
C LEU A 77 -16.54 -0.55 -0.73
N ARG A 78 -16.50 0.37 -1.70
CA ARG A 78 -15.60 0.35 -2.86
C ARG A 78 -14.57 1.46 -2.78
N THR A 79 -14.86 2.53 -2.07
CA THR A 79 -13.96 3.67 -1.91
C THR A 79 -13.98 4.14 -0.47
N VAL A 80 -12.80 4.29 0.13
CA VAL A 80 -12.63 4.80 1.49
C VAL A 80 -11.54 5.86 1.48
N ASP A 81 -11.88 7.05 1.97
CA ASP A 81 -10.91 8.12 2.23
C ASP A 81 -10.86 8.44 3.72
N LEU A 82 -9.71 8.20 4.33
CA LEU A 82 -9.40 8.48 5.74
C LEU A 82 -8.31 9.54 5.88
N SER A 83 -7.99 10.28 4.81
CA SER A 83 -6.85 11.20 4.80
C SER A 83 -6.96 12.32 5.85
N ASP A 84 -5.80 12.85 6.24
CA ASP A 84 -5.66 13.95 7.22
C ASP A 84 -6.30 13.64 8.59
N ASN A 85 -6.17 12.39 9.04
CA ASN A 85 -6.51 11.96 10.41
C ASN A 85 -5.24 11.59 11.19
N LYS A 86 -5.38 10.99 12.38
CA LYS A 86 -4.27 10.56 13.24
C LYS A 86 -4.42 9.07 13.58
N ILE A 87 -4.50 8.24 12.54
CA ILE A 87 -4.73 6.79 12.63
C ILE A 87 -3.38 6.07 12.44
N PRO A 88 -2.65 5.76 13.54
CA PRO A 88 -1.30 5.21 13.44
C PRO A 88 -1.27 3.76 12.97
N GLN A 89 -2.39 3.03 13.08
CA GLN A 89 -2.52 1.64 12.68
C GLN A 89 -3.93 1.38 12.17
N LEU A 90 -4.04 0.49 11.18
CA LEU A 90 -5.32 -0.05 10.74
C LEU A 90 -5.73 -1.23 11.63
N PRO A 91 -7.01 -1.35 12.00
CA PRO A 91 -7.49 -2.48 12.78
C PRO A 91 -7.42 -3.78 11.96
N PRO A 92 -7.21 -4.96 12.59
CA PRO A 92 -7.10 -6.23 11.87
C PRO A 92 -8.31 -6.57 10.99
N TRP A 93 -9.51 -6.14 11.38
CA TRP A 93 -10.73 -6.36 10.60
C TRP A 93 -10.82 -5.50 9.34
N PHE A 94 -9.94 -4.52 9.13
CA PHE A 94 -9.97 -3.68 7.93
C PHE A 94 -9.78 -4.49 6.64
N VAL A 95 -9.06 -5.61 6.71
CA VAL A 95 -8.89 -6.52 5.58
C VAL A 95 -10.19 -7.17 5.09
N THR A 96 -11.28 -7.08 5.87
CA THR A 96 -12.60 -7.63 5.51
C THR A 96 -13.31 -6.82 4.41
N PHE A 97 -12.80 -5.63 4.04
CA PHE A 97 -13.30 -4.81 2.93
C PHE A 97 -13.02 -5.45 1.55
N ALA A 98 -13.53 -6.65 1.29
CA ALA A 98 -13.23 -7.45 0.10
C ALA A 98 -13.71 -6.84 -1.23
N SER A 99 -14.55 -5.81 -1.17
CA SER A 99 -15.04 -5.04 -2.34
C SER A 99 -14.28 -3.74 -2.59
N LEU A 100 -13.31 -3.40 -1.73
CA LEU A 100 -12.58 -2.14 -1.79
C LEU A 100 -11.70 -2.05 -3.03
N LYS A 101 -11.86 -0.97 -3.78
CA LYS A 101 -11.09 -0.64 -4.98
C LYS A 101 -10.15 0.52 -4.76
N ASN A 102 -10.58 1.52 -4.00
CA ASN A 102 -9.82 2.73 -3.77
C ASN A 102 -9.68 2.98 -2.26
N LEU A 103 -8.46 3.09 -1.78
CA LEU A 103 -8.16 3.46 -0.40
C LEU A 103 -7.18 4.63 -0.36
N THR A 104 -7.57 5.70 0.31
CA THR A 104 -6.71 6.86 0.54
C THR A 104 -6.58 7.11 2.05
N MET A 105 -5.35 7.13 2.54
CA MET A 105 -5.01 7.38 3.94
C MET A 105 -3.78 8.29 4.04
N ASN A 106 -3.82 9.42 3.34
CA ASN A 106 -2.70 10.35 3.32
C ASN A 106 -2.62 11.13 4.63
N ASN A 107 -1.41 11.44 5.09
CA ASN A 107 -1.17 12.24 6.30
C ASN A 107 -1.86 11.68 7.56
N CYS A 108 -1.85 10.36 7.74
CA CYS A 108 -2.52 9.67 8.86
C CYS A 108 -1.59 9.34 10.04
N LYS A 109 -0.27 9.57 9.90
CA LYS A 109 0.77 9.07 10.82
C LYS A 109 0.82 7.54 10.91
N LEU A 110 0.40 6.86 9.84
CA LEU A 110 0.38 5.40 9.76
C LEU A 110 1.81 4.86 9.87
N LEU A 111 2.03 3.94 10.82
CA LEU A 111 3.34 3.36 11.11
C LEU A 111 3.60 2.08 10.30
N SER A 112 2.55 1.28 10.10
CA SER A 112 2.60 0.02 9.34
C SER A 112 1.23 -0.35 8.79
N LEU A 113 1.22 -1.23 7.79
CA LEU A 113 0.02 -1.92 7.33
C LEU A 113 -0.10 -3.28 8.02
N PRO A 114 -1.32 -3.82 8.20
CA PRO A 114 -1.53 -5.18 8.72
C PRO A 114 -0.81 -6.24 7.87
N GLU A 115 -0.29 -7.29 8.49
CA GLU A 115 0.43 -8.38 7.79
C GLU A 115 -0.40 -9.06 6.69
N ASN A 116 -1.72 -9.08 6.83
CA ASN A 116 -2.68 -9.65 5.90
C ASN A 116 -3.34 -8.61 4.96
N PHE A 117 -2.74 -7.42 4.80
CA PHE A 117 -3.27 -6.35 3.94
C PHE A 117 -3.53 -6.81 2.49
N GLY A 118 -2.77 -7.79 1.99
CA GLY A 118 -2.97 -8.43 0.69
C GLY A 118 -4.32 -9.13 0.47
N GLN A 119 -5.16 -9.28 1.49
CA GLN A 119 -6.52 -9.79 1.34
C GLN A 119 -7.44 -8.84 0.56
N LEU A 120 -7.08 -7.56 0.44
CA LEU A 120 -7.79 -6.55 -0.36
C LEU A 120 -7.53 -6.74 -1.87
N ARG A 121 -7.79 -7.93 -2.40
CA ARG A 121 -7.41 -8.34 -3.77
C ARG A 121 -8.05 -7.50 -4.88
N LYS A 122 -9.14 -6.78 -4.60
CA LYS A 122 -9.82 -5.90 -5.57
C LYS A 122 -9.28 -4.46 -5.55
N LEU A 123 -8.30 -4.15 -4.70
CA LEU A 123 -7.73 -2.82 -4.61
C LEU A 123 -7.01 -2.47 -5.91
N GLU A 124 -7.41 -1.35 -6.52
CA GLU A 124 -6.86 -0.82 -7.77
C GLU A 124 -6.02 0.44 -7.49
N VAL A 125 -6.43 1.26 -6.51
CA VAL A 125 -5.75 2.51 -6.14
C VAL A 125 -5.49 2.54 -4.63
N LEU A 126 -4.23 2.77 -4.26
CA LEU A 126 -3.80 2.92 -2.87
C LEU A 126 -2.93 4.18 -2.71
N SER A 127 -3.37 5.10 -1.85
CA SER A 127 -2.62 6.31 -1.51
C SER A 127 -2.37 6.35 -0.01
N LEU A 128 -1.08 6.37 0.37
CA LEU A 128 -0.56 6.35 1.73
C LEU A 128 0.52 7.41 1.93
N SER A 129 0.45 8.52 1.20
CA SER A 129 1.45 9.58 1.24
C SER A 129 1.50 10.30 2.58
N GLY A 130 2.67 10.80 2.97
CA GLY A 130 2.85 11.58 4.20
C GLY A 130 2.60 10.78 5.47
N ASN A 131 2.98 9.51 5.48
CA ASN A 131 2.89 8.64 6.65
C ASN A 131 4.29 8.35 7.21
N SER A 132 4.44 7.30 8.01
CA SER A 132 5.71 6.91 8.62
C SER A 132 6.00 5.43 8.40
N LEU A 133 5.59 4.91 7.23
CA LEU A 133 5.83 3.53 6.82
C LEU A 133 7.33 3.30 6.59
N THR A 134 7.85 2.24 7.18
CA THR A 134 9.25 1.80 6.99
C THR A 134 9.38 0.62 6.04
N HIS A 135 8.30 -0.16 5.87
CA HIS A 135 8.20 -1.27 4.93
C HIS A 135 6.74 -1.49 4.48
N LEU A 136 6.55 -2.30 3.44
CA LEU A 136 5.26 -2.89 3.08
C LEU A 136 5.22 -4.36 3.57
N PRO A 137 4.06 -4.89 3.99
CA PRO A 137 3.97 -6.27 4.48
C PRO A 137 4.12 -7.27 3.33
N GLN A 138 4.64 -8.48 3.58
CA GLN A 138 4.89 -9.49 2.54
C GLN A 138 3.62 -9.82 1.72
N SER A 139 2.45 -9.79 2.37
CA SER A 139 1.18 -10.05 1.70
C SER A 139 0.80 -9.03 0.64
N PHE A 140 1.46 -7.86 0.58
CA PHE A 140 1.21 -6.80 -0.39
C PHE A 140 1.35 -7.29 -1.85
N SER A 141 2.19 -8.30 -2.07
CA SER A 141 2.33 -9.02 -3.34
C SER A 141 1.02 -9.69 -3.84
N ASN A 142 0.00 -9.84 -2.99
CA ASN A 142 -1.31 -10.40 -3.35
C ASN A 142 -2.31 -9.37 -3.87
N LEU A 143 -1.94 -8.08 -3.93
CA LEU A 143 -2.78 -7.01 -4.48
C LEU A 143 -2.78 -7.05 -6.02
N VAL A 144 -3.22 -8.17 -6.60
CA VAL A 144 -3.07 -8.52 -8.02
C VAL A 144 -3.75 -7.55 -9.01
N ASN A 145 -4.69 -6.72 -8.53
CA ASN A 145 -5.39 -5.71 -9.33
C ASN A 145 -4.87 -4.29 -9.11
N LEU A 146 -3.81 -4.10 -8.31
CA LEU A 146 -3.28 -2.78 -7.98
C LEU A 146 -2.65 -2.14 -9.22
N LYS A 147 -3.12 -0.93 -9.55
CA LYS A 147 -2.67 -0.13 -10.69
C LYS A 147 -1.92 1.11 -10.27
N THR A 148 -2.34 1.73 -9.18
CA THR A 148 -1.75 2.97 -8.69
C THR A 148 -1.39 2.84 -7.22
N LEU A 149 -0.11 3.05 -6.93
CA LEU A 149 0.42 3.08 -5.58
C LEU A 149 1.12 4.42 -5.34
N THR A 150 0.71 5.13 -4.30
CA THR A 150 1.39 6.33 -3.82
C THR A 150 1.77 6.14 -2.37
N VAL A 151 3.07 6.10 -2.09
CA VAL A 151 3.65 5.98 -0.74
C VAL A 151 4.72 7.06 -0.54
N SER A 152 4.57 8.19 -1.21
CA SER A 152 5.50 9.31 -1.12
C SER A 152 5.51 9.97 0.25
N GLY A 153 6.65 10.52 0.68
CA GLY A 153 6.76 11.13 2.01
C GLY A 153 6.61 10.12 3.14
N ASN A 154 7.30 8.99 3.05
CA ASN A 154 7.38 7.95 4.09
C ASN A 154 8.84 7.74 4.52
N LEU A 155 9.13 6.63 5.22
CA LEU A 155 10.44 6.29 5.77
C LEU A 155 11.00 4.99 5.18
N LEU A 156 10.60 4.63 3.95
CA LEU A 156 11.10 3.42 3.28
C LEU A 156 12.60 3.57 3.00
N THR A 157 13.41 2.61 3.44
CA THR A 157 14.87 2.62 3.23
C THR A 157 15.32 1.75 2.06
N ALA A 158 14.47 0.86 1.58
CA ALA A 158 14.71 0.01 0.43
C ALA A 158 13.49 0.01 -0.49
N PHE A 159 13.71 -0.25 -1.77
CA PHE A 159 12.61 -0.46 -2.70
C PHE A 159 11.78 -1.69 -2.26
N PRO A 160 10.44 -1.58 -2.19
CA PRO A 160 9.58 -2.69 -1.78
C PRO A 160 9.57 -3.81 -2.83
N GLY A 161 10.28 -4.90 -2.54
CA GLY A 161 10.35 -6.09 -3.41
C GLY A 161 8.98 -6.75 -3.62
N GLU A 162 8.01 -6.48 -2.75
CA GLU A 162 6.62 -6.92 -2.85
C GLU A 162 5.90 -6.38 -4.08
N LEU A 163 6.44 -5.35 -4.75
CA LEU A 163 5.90 -4.82 -6.00
C LEU A 163 6.31 -5.65 -7.22
N LEU A 164 7.41 -6.41 -7.15
CA LEU A 164 7.93 -7.18 -8.29
C LEU A 164 6.93 -8.24 -8.82
N PRO A 165 6.16 -8.95 -7.97
CA PRO A 165 5.17 -9.93 -8.46
C PRO A 165 3.90 -9.30 -9.03
N LEU A 166 3.65 -8.00 -8.82
CA LEU A 166 2.44 -7.34 -9.29
C LEU A 166 2.47 -7.16 -10.81
N GLN A 167 1.36 -7.47 -11.48
CA GLN A 167 1.32 -7.60 -12.95
C GLN A 167 0.75 -6.37 -13.67
N GLN A 168 0.14 -5.43 -12.95
CA GLN A 168 -0.68 -4.37 -13.55
C GLN A 168 -0.43 -2.98 -12.97
N LEU A 169 0.81 -2.66 -12.59
CA LEU A 169 1.13 -1.32 -12.09
C LEU A 169 1.23 -0.33 -13.27
N ASP A 170 0.47 0.75 -13.18
CA ASP A 170 0.57 1.87 -14.13
C ASP A 170 1.43 2.99 -13.52
N SER A 171 1.28 3.27 -12.23
CA SER A 171 2.05 4.31 -11.56
C SER A 171 2.43 3.90 -10.13
N VAL A 172 3.72 4.02 -9.81
CA VAL A 172 4.28 3.81 -8.48
C VAL A 172 5.02 5.07 -8.05
N ASP A 173 4.53 5.74 -7.02
CA ASP A 173 5.18 6.91 -6.43
C ASP A 173 5.80 6.57 -5.06
N LEU A 174 7.12 6.50 -5.05
CA LEU A 174 8.00 6.26 -3.90
C LEU A 174 8.82 7.51 -3.55
N SER A 175 8.46 8.68 -4.09
CA SER A 175 9.23 9.91 -3.89
C SER A 175 9.29 10.36 -2.42
N SER A 176 10.31 11.13 -2.06
CA SER A 176 10.48 11.64 -0.69
C SER A 176 10.48 10.52 0.37
N ASN A 177 11.28 9.49 0.12
CA ASN A 177 11.56 8.41 1.07
C ASN A 177 13.07 8.43 1.42
N LYS A 178 13.60 7.32 1.94
CA LYS A 178 15.02 7.14 2.27
C LYS A 178 15.62 5.96 1.51
N ILE A 179 15.09 5.65 0.33
CA ILE A 179 15.49 4.48 -0.45
C ILE A 179 16.93 4.65 -0.92
N THR A 180 17.80 3.71 -0.54
CA THR A 180 19.20 3.66 -0.98
C THR A 180 19.40 2.67 -2.12
N ASP A 181 18.69 1.55 -2.08
CA ASP A 181 18.94 0.41 -2.95
C ASP A 181 17.67 -0.04 -3.71
N LEU A 182 17.89 -0.42 -4.97
CA LEU A 182 16.92 -1.11 -5.82
C LEU A 182 17.31 -2.59 -5.91
N PRO A 183 16.33 -3.51 -6.00
CA PRO A 183 16.63 -4.94 -6.06
C PRO A 183 17.31 -5.33 -7.37
N HIS A 184 18.15 -6.37 -7.35
CA HIS A 184 18.89 -6.82 -8.53
C HIS A 184 18.00 -7.43 -9.62
N ASN A 185 16.77 -7.82 -9.31
CA ASN A 185 15.82 -8.52 -10.19
C ASN A 185 14.65 -7.63 -10.66
N MET A 186 14.91 -6.36 -11.02
CA MET A 186 13.90 -5.43 -11.53
C MET A 186 13.21 -5.90 -12.82
N ALA A 187 13.82 -6.82 -13.58
CA ALA A 187 13.30 -7.32 -14.86
C ALA A 187 11.87 -7.89 -14.78
N THR A 188 11.41 -8.32 -13.59
CA THR A 188 10.05 -8.87 -13.39
C THR A 188 8.99 -7.79 -13.19
N LEU A 189 9.39 -6.56 -12.87
CA LEU A 189 8.50 -5.47 -12.50
C LEU A 189 7.60 -5.04 -13.68
N GLN A 190 6.29 -5.11 -13.48
CA GLN A 190 5.29 -4.72 -14.48
C GLN A 190 4.72 -3.32 -14.22
N ALA A 191 5.59 -2.31 -14.04
CA ALA A 191 5.22 -0.91 -13.84
C ALA A 191 5.43 -0.08 -15.12
N VAL A 192 4.55 0.89 -15.40
CA VAL A 192 4.74 1.86 -16.51
C VAL A 192 5.57 3.06 -16.06
N GLU A 193 5.30 3.56 -14.85
CA GLU A 193 5.95 4.71 -14.27
C GLU A 193 6.39 4.43 -12.83
N ILE A 194 7.64 4.79 -12.53
CA ILE A 194 8.20 4.77 -11.18
C ILE A 194 8.76 6.15 -10.87
N ASN A 195 8.31 6.73 -9.78
CA ASN A 195 8.85 7.96 -9.22
C ASN A 195 9.66 7.65 -7.95
N LEU A 196 10.96 7.89 -8.01
CA LEU A 196 11.92 7.76 -6.92
C LEU A 196 12.58 9.10 -6.58
N ASN A 197 12.00 10.24 -6.99
CA ASN A 197 12.53 11.56 -6.68
C ASN A 197 12.75 11.75 -5.18
N HIS A 198 13.75 12.54 -4.79
CA HIS A 198 14.07 12.84 -3.39
C HIS A 198 14.27 11.56 -2.55
N ASN A 199 15.18 10.70 -3.01
CA ASN A 199 15.64 9.52 -2.28
C ASN A 199 17.18 9.57 -2.18
N GLN A 200 17.81 8.45 -1.84
CA GLN A 200 19.27 8.34 -1.68
C GLN A 200 19.83 7.24 -2.59
N VAL A 201 19.17 6.99 -3.73
CA VAL A 201 19.58 5.94 -4.68
C VAL A 201 20.92 6.34 -5.29
N SER A 202 21.90 5.44 -5.21
CA SER A 202 23.24 5.65 -5.76
C SER A 202 23.58 4.72 -6.94
N VAL A 203 22.88 3.59 -7.06
CA VAL A 203 23.13 2.59 -8.10
C VAL A 203 21.81 2.17 -8.76
N LEU A 204 21.82 2.05 -10.09
CA LEU A 204 20.76 1.44 -10.86
C LEU A 204 21.16 0.00 -11.24
N PRO A 205 20.31 -1.00 -10.97
CA PRO A 205 20.60 -2.38 -11.37
C PRO A 205 20.40 -2.54 -12.88
N GLU A 206 21.33 -3.25 -13.54
CA GLU A 206 21.26 -3.55 -14.99
C GLU A 206 19.92 -4.16 -15.43
N SER A 207 19.27 -4.94 -14.55
CA SER A 207 17.97 -5.54 -14.82
C SER A 207 16.83 -4.53 -15.02
N ILE A 208 17.01 -3.26 -14.63
CA ILE A 208 16.02 -2.20 -14.91
C ILE A 208 15.86 -1.95 -16.42
N ALA A 209 16.90 -2.25 -17.21
CA ALA A 209 16.83 -2.18 -18.67
C ALA A 209 15.88 -3.22 -19.26
N GLN A 210 15.59 -4.30 -18.53
CA GLN A 210 14.76 -5.41 -18.98
C GLN A 210 13.30 -5.30 -18.52
N CYS A 211 12.94 -4.26 -17.75
CA CYS A 211 11.57 -3.99 -17.35
C CYS A 211 10.66 -3.84 -18.60
N PRO A 212 9.68 -4.73 -18.81
CA PRO A 212 8.96 -4.80 -20.09
C PRO A 212 7.98 -3.64 -20.32
N ARG A 213 7.50 -3.01 -19.24
CA ARG A 213 6.50 -1.92 -19.31
C ARG A 213 7.04 -0.55 -18.90
N LEU A 214 8.22 -0.47 -18.29
CA LEU A 214 8.73 0.75 -17.67
C LEU A 214 9.13 1.79 -18.73
N LYS A 215 8.39 2.89 -18.79
CA LYS A 215 8.57 3.99 -19.76
C LYS A 215 9.09 5.26 -19.12
N VAL A 216 8.75 5.48 -17.84
CA VAL A 216 9.07 6.69 -17.10
C VAL A 216 9.75 6.31 -15.81
N LEU A 217 10.97 6.79 -15.62
CA LEU A 217 11.73 6.63 -14.40
C LEU A 217 12.18 8.02 -13.92
N ARG A 218 11.63 8.45 -12.78
CA ARG A 218 12.04 9.71 -12.15
C ARG A 218 12.96 9.43 -10.97
N LEU A 219 14.10 10.09 -10.96
CA LEU A 219 15.25 9.91 -10.09
C LEU A 219 15.84 11.28 -9.71
N GLU A 220 15.06 12.35 -9.77
CA GLU A 220 15.53 13.69 -9.42
C GLU A 220 15.93 13.72 -7.94
N GLU A 221 16.95 14.52 -7.60
CA GLU A 221 17.39 14.72 -6.21
C GLU A 221 17.72 13.38 -5.52
N ASN A 222 18.68 12.66 -6.09
CA ASN A 222 19.22 11.39 -5.59
C ASN A 222 20.77 11.45 -5.52
N SER A 223 21.40 10.33 -5.20
CA SER A 223 22.86 10.22 -5.06
C SER A 223 23.51 9.48 -6.24
N LEU A 224 22.93 9.56 -7.44
CA LEU A 224 23.45 8.84 -8.60
C LEU A 224 24.70 9.52 -9.14
N GLU A 225 25.74 8.73 -9.37
CA GLU A 225 26.87 9.14 -10.20
C GLU A 225 26.56 8.94 -11.68
N ILE A 226 27.32 9.60 -12.54
CA ILE A 226 27.19 9.44 -14.01
C ILE A 226 27.36 7.98 -14.45
N SER A 227 28.16 7.20 -13.71
CA SER A 227 28.42 5.78 -13.94
C SER A 227 27.20 4.88 -13.72
N ALA A 228 26.16 5.35 -13.02
CA ALA A 228 24.92 4.61 -12.82
C ALA A 228 24.11 4.40 -14.11
N PHE A 229 24.37 5.21 -15.15
CA PHE A 229 23.71 5.12 -16.44
C PHE A 229 24.60 4.39 -17.45
N THR A 230 24.50 3.07 -17.45
CA THR A 230 25.29 2.23 -18.34
C THR A 230 24.74 2.24 -19.78
N PRO A 231 25.57 1.88 -20.79
CA PRO A 231 25.11 1.76 -22.16
C PRO A 231 23.94 0.78 -22.31
N THR A 232 23.89 -0.27 -21.50
CA THR A 232 22.76 -1.22 -21.48
C THR A 232 21.45 -0.52 -21.09
N ILE A 233 21.47 0.29 -20.03
CA ILE A 233 20.30 1.03 -19.56
C ILE A 233 19.86 2.06 -20.62
N LEU A 234 20.80 2.79 -21.21
CA LEU A 234 20.49 3.82 -22.19
C LEU A 234 20.10 3.28 -23.57
N LYS A 235 20.64 2.15 -24.02
CA LYS A 235 20.34 1.57 -25.35
C LYS A 235 19.18 0.59 -25.33
N ASN A 236 19.17 -0.32 -24.36
CA ASN A 236 18.30 -1.51 -24.42
C ASN A 236 16.98 -1.36 -23.65
N SER A 237 16.87 -0.35 -22.78
CA SER A 237 15.66 -0.15 -21.98
C SER A 237 14.46 0.33 -22.79
N LYS A 238 13.26 0.09 -22.24
CA LYS A 238 12.01 0.70 -22.72
C LYS A 238 11.75 2.09 -22.13
N ILE A 239 12.66 2.58 -21.29
CA ILE A 239 12.54 3.86 -20.64
C ILE A 239 12.72 4.95 -21.70
N SER A 240 11.70 5.78 -21.79
CA SER A 240 11.62 6.91 -22.71
C SER A 240 11.74 8.25 -22.00
N LEU A 241 11.62 8.29 -20.67
CA LEU A 241 11.83 9.50 -19.87
C LEU A 241 12.65 9.15 -18.64
N PHE A 242 13.84 9.72 -18.56
CA PHE A 242 14.64 9.81 -17.35
C PHE A 242 14.54 11.25 -16.82
N ALA A 243 14.02 11.42 -15.60
CA ALA A 243 14.11 12.69 -14.88
C ALA A 243 15.21 12.55 -13.84
N VAL A 244 16.35 13.21 -14.04
CA VAL A 244 17.60 12.90 -13.31
C VAL A 244 18.30 14.16 -12.77
N ASP A 245 17.61 15.30 -12.78
CA ASP A 245 18.15 16.55 -12.26
C ASP A 245 18.45 16.44 -10.75
N GLY A 246 19.49 17.13 -10.27
CA GLY A 246 19.86 17.10 -8.85
C GLY A 246 20.59 15.83 -8.40
N ASN A 247 21.30 15.15 -9.30
CA ASN A 247 22.21 14.04 -8.97
C ASN A 247 23.69 14.48 -8.94
N LEU A 248 24.61 13.55 -8.70
CA LEU A 248 26.05 13.79 -8.57
C LEU A 248 26.77 13.90 -9.93
N PHE A 249 26.11 14.49 -10.92
CA PHE A 249 26.67 14.76 -12.25
C PHE A 249 25.97 15.97 -12.89
N ASP A 250 26.62 16.61 -13.86
CA ASP A 250 26.01 17.67 -14.63
C ASP A 250 25.34 17.12 -15.91
N MET A 251 24.29 17.80 -16.37
CA MET A 251 23.55 17.37 -17.55
C MET A 251 24.37 17.38 -18.84
N LYS A 252 25.46 18.16 -18.93
CA LYS A 252 26.32 18.10 -20.13
C LYS A 252 27.04 16.78 -20.18
N SER A 253 27.59 16.30 -19.07
CA SER A 253 28.21 14.98 -18.98
C SER A 253 27.23 13.86 -19.32
N PHE A 254 25.97 13.98 -18.89
CA PHE A 254 24.89 13.04 -19.23
C PHE A 254 24.62 12.95 -20.74
N HIS A 255 24.64 14.08 -21.45
CA HIS A 255 24.42 14.11 -22.90
C HIS A 255 25.54 13.44 -23.71
N HIS A 256 26.73 13.25 -23.13
CA HIS A 256 27.87 12.60 -23.80
C HIS A 256 27.98 11.11 -23.49
N LEU A 257 27.05 10.54 -22.72
CA LEU A 257 27.05 9.12 -22.42
C LEU A 257 26.79 8.28 -23.67
N GLU A 258 27.52 7.17 -23.78
CA GLU A 258 27.26 6.17 -24.81
C GLU A 258 25.85 5.59 -24.64
N GLY A 259 25.02 5.69 -25.67
CA GLY A 259 23.61 5.29 -25.62
C GLY A 259 22.61 6.44 -25.45
N TYR A 260 23.10 7.67 -25.19
CA TYR A 260 22.24 8.84 -25.00
C TYR A 260 21.40 9.15 -26.24
N ASP A 261 21.98 9.03 -27.44
CA ASP A 261 21.27 9.28 -28.70
C ASP A 261 20.09 8.31 -28.88
N GLU A 262 20.30 7.02 -28.63
CA GLU A 262 19.23 6.01 -28.68
C GLU A 262 18.14 6.28 -27.63
N TYR A 263 18.52 6.75 -26.44
CA TYR A 263 17.55 7.24 -25.45
C TYR A 263 16.78 8.46 -25.98
N MET A 264 17.45 9.43 -26.58
CA MET A 264 16.87 10.68 -27.03
C MET A 264 15.89 10.46 -28.20
N GLU A 265 16.19 9.51 -29.09
CA GLU A 265 15.25 9.03 -30.11
C GLU A 265 13.97 8.47 -29.48
N ARG A 266 14.10 7.63 -28.44
CA ARG A 266 12.93 7.09 -27.71
C ARG A 266 12.12 8.19 -27.03
N PHE A 267 12.77 9.14 -26.36
CA PHE A 267 12.09 10.27 -25.69
C PHE A 267 11.32 11.13 -26.69
N THR A 268 11.94 11.51 -27.81
CA THR A 268 11.30 12.35 -28.83
C THR A 268 10.14 11.64 -29.52
N ALA A 269 10.27 10.34 -29.82
CA ALA A 269 9.19 9.52 -30.38
C ALA A 269 7.98 9.43 -29.44
N THR A 270 8.20 9.33 -28.13
CA THR A 270 7.13 9.33 -27.13
C THR A 270 6.47 10.70 -27.01
N LYS A 271 7.24 11.80 -26.95
CA LYS A 271 6.70 13.17 -26.85
C LYS A 271 5.77 13.53 -28.02
N ARG A 272 6.09 13.06 -29.24
CA ARG A 272 5.23 13.24 -30.43
C ARG A 272 3.89 12.49 -30.38
N LYS A 273 3.73 11.49 -29.51
CA LYS A 273 2.46 10.76 -29.34
C LYS A 273 1.49 11.43 -28.36
N PHE A 274 1.97 12.44 -27.61
CA PHE A 274 1.20 13.15 -26.60
C PHE A 274 0.87 14.61 -26.98
N ASN A 275 1.29 15.05 -28.17
CA ASN A 275 0.92 16.33 -28.81
C ASN A 275 0.10 16.05 -30.07
#